data_AF-A0A4Y9MK92-F1
#
_entry.id   AF-A0A4Y9MK92-F1
#
_cell.length_a   1.000
_cell.length_b   1.000
_cell.length_c   1.000
_cell.angle_alpha   90.00
_cell.angle_beta   90.00
_cell.angle_gamma   90.00
#
_symmetry.space_group_name_H-M   'P 1'
#
loop_
_entity.id
_entity.type
_entity.pdbx_description
1 polymer ?
#
loop_
_entity_poly.entity_id
_entity_poly.type
_entity_poly.pdbx_seq_one_letter_code
_entity_poly.pdbx_strand_id
1 'polypeptide(L)'
;MSPSYCVVGGGISGLVAAYRLRVTAGPAATITLFDPADRLGGVLRTERVGGQWFDVGAEAFVARRPEVPALLAELGLADRQIGTTGVRPLIYSGGRLHAMPQGTLQGIPAQASSVAGLVDDATLARIADEVARPLSWRPGADPTVAELVGDRFGQQVVARSVDPLLAGVYAGSAATIGLRAAVPPLAAALDRGARSLTDAVRDALPPPVTGSVFGAVDGGYGVLLEALRRHAGVHWAQVAVERVERTAGGVELLDDEGNRWP
;
A
#
# COMPACT_ATOMS: atom_id res chain seq x y z
N MET A 1 13.93 11.68 35.75
CA MET A 1 12.80 10.76 35.47
C MET A 1 13.08 10.10 34.14
N SER A 2 12.87 8.79 34.02
CA SER A 2 12.92 8.15 32.70
C SER A 2 11.78 8.68 31.83
N PRO A 3 12.01 8.93 30.54
CA PRO A 3 10.94 9.39 29.66
C PRO A 3 9.86 8.31 29.54
N SER A 4 8.60 8.74 29.63
CA SER A 4 7.41 7.89 29.44
C SER A 4 6.74 8.25 28.12
N TYR A 5 6.31 7.23 27.38
CA TYR A 5 5.62 7.38 26.10
C TYR A 5 4.37 6.51 26.06
N CYS A 6 3.32 7.06 25.48
CA CYS A 6 2.07 6.37 25.22
C CYS A 6 1.87 6.23 23.71
N VAL A 7 1.58 5.02 23.24
CA VAL A 7 1.28 4.70 21.84
C VAL A 7 -0.15 4.18 21.77
N VAL A 8 -1.02 4.87 21.02
CA VAL A 8 -2.42 4.47 20.84
C VAL A 8 -2.57 3.73 19.52
N GLY A 9 -2.99 2.48 19.59
CA GLY A 9 -3.11 1.56 18.45
C GLY A 9 -1.94 0.57 18.37
N GLY A 10 -2.27 -0.71 18.38
CA GLY A 10 -1.38 -1.87 18.37
C GLY A 10 -1.17 -2.48 16.99
N GLY A 11 -1.52 -1.77 15.93
CA GLY A 11 -1.19 -2.13 14.55
C GLY A 11 0.31 -1.99 14.22
N ILE A 12 0.68 -2.33 12.98
CA ILE A 12 2.07 -2.21 12.50
C ILE A 12 2.68 -0.82 12.74
N SER A 13 1.92 0.26 12.52
CA SER A 13 2.39 1.62 12.74
C SER A 13 2.72 1.89 14.21
N GLY A 14 1.87 1.45 15.14
CA GLY A 14 2.09 1.62 16.57
C GLY A 14 3.26 0.80 17.08
N LEU A 15 3.39 -0.45 16.64
CA LEU A 15 4.52 -1.31 16.99
C LEU A 15 5.85 -0.78 16.47
N VAL A 16 5.90 -0.28 15.23
CA VAL A 16 7.09 0.38 14.69
C VAL A 16 7.39 1.68 15.44
N ALA A 17 6.38 2.49 15.77
CA ALA A 17 6.58 3.71 16.55
C ALA A 17 7.17 3.39 17.94
N ALA A 18 6.62 2.39 18.65
CA ALA A 18 7.14 1.94 19.93
C ALA A 18 8.58 1.43 19.83
N TYR A 19 8.90 0.65 18.79
CA TYR A 19 10.27 0.20 18.52
C TYR A 19 11.22 1.38 18.29
N ARG A 20 10.83 2.35 17.47
CA ARG A 20 11.63 3.56 17.21
C ARG A 20 11.84 4.39 18.47
N LEU A 21 10.80 4.57 19.28
CA LEU A 21 10.90 5.23 20.59
C LEU A 21 11.90 4.51 21.50
N ARG A 22 11.85 3.17 21.56
CA ARG A 22 12.82 2.38 22.33
C ARG A 22 14.25 2.60 21.85
N VAL A 23 14.48 2.59 20.53
CA VAL A 23 15.82 2.81 19.94
C VAL A 23 16.34 4.21 20.27
N THR A 24 15.50 5.24 20.18
CA THR A 24 15.93 6.64 20.38
C THR A 24 16.03 7.03 21.85
N ALA A 25 15.07 6.64 22.69
CA ALA A 25 15.01 7.01 24.11
C ALA A 25 15.81 6.07 25.03
N GLY A 26 16.20 4.91 24.51
CA GLY A 26 17.03 3.93 25.21
C GLY A 26 16.26 2.94 26.11
N PRO A 27 16.98 2.01 26.76
CA PRO A 27 16.39 0.91 27.52
C PRO A 27 15.65 1.34 28.79
N ALA A 28 15.91 2.55 29.30
CA ALA A 28 15.26 3.07 30.49
C ALA A 28 13.87 3.68 30.23
N ALA A 29 13.49 3.91 28.97
CA ALA A 29 12.21 4.49 28.62
C ALA A 29 11.05 3.55 28.99
N THR A 30 9.97 4.12 29.52
CA THR A 30 8.70 3.41 29.73
C THR A 30 7.83 3.65 28.51
N ILE A 31 7.34 2.58 27.88
CA ILE A 31 6.51 2.67 26.68
C ILE A 31 5.25 1.84 26.92
N THR A 32 4.11 2.50 27.03
CA THR A 32 2.80 1.85 27.14
C THR A 32 2.09 1.92 25.80
N LEU A 33 1.67 0.77 25.30
CA LEU A 33 0.89 0.64 24.07
C LEU A 33 -0.55 0.28 24.45
N PHE A 34 -1.50 1.06 23.95
CA PHE A 34 -2.92 0.89 24.19
C PHE A 34 -3.60 0.32 22.94
N ASP A 35 -4.18 -0.86 23.05
CA ASP A 35 -5.02 -1.44 22.00
C ASP A 35 -6.02 -2.43 22.63
N PRO A 36 -7.34 -2.27 22.42
CA PRO A 36 -8.36 -3.10 23.04
C PRO A 36 -8.50 -4.50 22.41
N ALA A 37 -7.87 -4.74 21.25
CA ALA A 37 -8.01 -6.02 20.55
C ALA A 37 -7.46 -7.18 21.40
N ASP A 38 -7.84 -8.41 21.05
CA ASP A 38 -7.31 -9.63 21.68
C ASP A 38 -5.87 -9.96 21.26
N ARG A 39 -5.30 -9.19 20.33
CA ARG A 39 -3.96 -9.36 19.78
C ARG A 39 -3.42 -8.06 19.20
N LEU A 40 -2.10 -7.95 19.18
CA LEU A 40 -1.40 -6.88 18.45
C LEU A 40 -1.19 -7.27 16.98
N GLY A 41 -0.97 -6.26 16.13
CA GLY A 41 -0.77 -6.40 14.69
C GLY A 41 -1.81 -5.68 13.83
N GLY A 42 -3.01 -5.44 14.39
CA GLY A 42 -4.12 -4.80 13.68
C GLY A 42 -4.51 -5.61 12.43
N VAL A 43 -4.39 -4.99 11.26
CA VAL A 43 -4.70 -5.63 9.96
C VAL A 43 -3.67 -6.69 9.55
N LEU A 44 -2.47 -6.67 10.12
CA LEU A 44 -1.48 -7.73 9.90
C LEU A 44 -1.81 -8.90 10.83
N ARG A 45 -2.16 -10.04 10.24
CA ARG A 45 -2.66 -11.19 10.98
C ARG A 45 -2.23 -12.48 10.29
N THR A 46 -1.50 -13.32 11.01
CA THR A 46 -1.12 -14.66 10.57
C THR A 46 -1.91 -15.69 11.39
N GLU A 47 -2.61 -16.60 10.72
CA GLU A 47 -3.48 -17.61 11.33
C GLU A 47 -3.16 -19.01 10.82
N ARG A 48 -3.54 -20.02 11.60
CA ARG A 48 -3.40 -21.41 11.17
C ARG A 48 -4.68 -21.88 10.47
N VAL A 49 -4.61 -22.09 9.17
CA VAL A 49 -5.71 -22.60 8.33
C VAL A 49 -5.29 -23.94 7.73
N GLY A 50 -6.09 -24.99 7.93
CA GLY A 50 -5.78 -26.34 7.39
C GLY A 50 -4.43 -26.92 7.86
N GLY A 51 -3.93 -26.50 9.04
CA GLY A 51 -2.64 -26.93 9.57
C GLY A 51 -1.43 -26.15 9.06
N GLN A 52 -1.61 -25.15 8.20
CA GLN A 52 -0.55 -24.28 7.69
C GLN A 52 -0.76 -22.83 8.16
N TRP A 53 0.33 -22.06 8.21
CA TRP A 53 0.26 -20.63 8.53
C TRP A 53 -0.09 -19.81 7.28
N PHE A 54 -1.03 -18.89 7.44
CA PHE A 54 -1.51 -18.00 6.39
C PHE A 54 -1.64 -16.58 6.92
N ASP A 55 -1.20 -15.60 6.14
CA ASP A 55 -1.56 -14.20 6.40
C ASP A 55 -3.01 -13.96 5.90
N VAL A 56 -3.92 -13.62 6.81
CA VAL A 56 -5.36 -13.48 6.54
C VAL A 56 -5.78 -12.02 6.32
N GLY A 57 -4.90 -11.25 5.69
CA GLY A 57 -5.05 -9.81 5.46
C GLY A 57 -4.02 -9.32 4.45
N ALA A 58 -3.06 -8.51 4.89
CA ALA A 58 -1.90 -8.20 4.04
C ALA A 58 -0.98 -9.42 3.97
N GLU A 59 -0.62 -9.83 2.76
CA GLU A 59 0.17 -11.04 2.47
C GLU A 59 1.56 -10.74 1.88
N ALA A 60 1.80 -9.48 1.50
CA ALA A 60 3.04 -9.08 0.85
C ALA A 60 3.32 -7.58 0.97
N PHE A 61 4.59 -7.22 0.79
CA PHE A 61 5.06 -5.84 0.65
C PHE A 61 5.78 -5.65 -0.68
N VAL A 62 5.90 -4.40 -1.15
CA VAL A 62 6.64 -4.09 -2.38
C VAL A 62 8.14 -4.23 -2.13
N ALA A 63 8.79 -5.25 -2.69
CA ALA A 63 10.17 -5.61 -2.32
C ALA A 63 11.22 -4.54 -2.67
N ARG A 64 10.96 -3.70 -3.68
CA ARG A 64 11.85 -2.60 -4.08
C ARG A 64 11.82 -1.39 -3.14
N ARG A 65 10.83 -1.34 -2.23
CA ARG A 65 10.68 -0.26 -1.25
C ARG A 65 11.61 -0.57 -0.07
N PRO A 66 12.55 0.32 0.29
CA PRO A 66 13.58 0.00 1.29
C PRO A 66 13.04 -0.16 2.71
N GLU A 67 11.84 0.33 3.00
CA GLU A 67 11.31 0.48 4.35
C GLU A 67 11.14 -0.87 5.08
N VAL A 68 10.54 -1.88 4.44
CA VAL A 68 10.35 -3.21 5.06
C VAL A 68 11.65 -4.03 5.08
N PRO A 69 12.42 -4.15 3.97
CA PRO A 69 13.73 -4.83 4.01
C PRO A 69 14.69 -4.25 5.06
N ALA A 70 14.76 -2.92 5.19
CA ALA A 70 15.59 -2.28 6.21
C ALA A 70 15.10 -2.63 7.62
N LEU A 71 13.79 -2.58 7.87
CA LEU A 71 13.22 -2.95 9.17
C LEU A 71 13.48 -4.42 9.51
N LEU A 72 13.37 -5.34 8.53
CA LEU A 72 13.72 -6.74 8.71
C LEU A 72 15.20 -6.90 9.07
N ALA A 73 16.10 -6.20 8.39
CA ALA A 73 17.53 -6.24 8.68
C ALA A 73 17.84 -5.73 10.10
N GLU A 74 17.25 -4.61 10.51
CA GLU A 74 17.41 -4.04 11.84
C GLU A 74 16.93 -4.96 12.97
N LEU A 75 15.89 -5.77 12.70
CA LEU A 75 15.34 -6.75 13.64
C LEU A 75 16.04 -8.12 13.57
N GLY A 76 17.07 -8.27 12.73
CA GLY A 76 17.79 -9.54 12.55
C GLY A 76 16.98 -10.60 11.78
N LEU A 77 16.06 -10.18 10.91
CA LEU A 77 15.14 -11.01 10.12
C LEU A 77 15.40 -10.94 8.61
N ALA A 78 16.56 -10.43 8.18
CA ALA A 78 16.87 -10.28 6.75
C ALA A 78 16.82 -11.61 5.98
N ASP A 79 17.22 -12.71 6.63
CA ASP A 79 17.20 -14.08 6.09
C ASP A 79 15.79 -14.68 5.97
N ARG A 80 14.80 -14.06 6.61
CA ARG A 80 13.38 -14.46 6.56
C ARG A 80 12.65 -13.83 5.38
N GLN A 81 13.25 -12.89 4.64
CA GLN A 81 12.62 -12.30 3.48
C GLN A 81 12.56 -13.32 2.34
N ILE A 82 11.34 -13.60 1.86
CA ILE A 82 11.09 -14.50 0.74
C ILE A 82 10.43 -13.76 -0.43
N GLY A 83 10.61 -14.28 -1.64
CA GLY A 83 10.04 -13.73 -2.87
C GLY A 83 8.87 -14.54 -3.41
N THR A 84 8.28 -14.05 -4.50
CA THR A 84 7.22 -14.75 -5.23
C THR A 84 7.74 -16.02 -5.91
N THR A 85 6.85 -16.98 -6.15
CA THR A 85 7.15 -18.27 -6.81
C THR A 85 7.43 -18.17 -8.32
N GLY A 86 7.32 -16.97 -8.89
CA GLY A 86 7.46 -16.73 -10.33
C GLY A 86 6.17 -16.85 -11.14
N VAL A 87 5.08 -17.36 -10.55
CA VAL A 87 3.76 -17.40 -11.18
C VAL A 87 3.31 -15.98 -11.55
N ARG A 88 2.85 -15.80 -12.78
CA ARG A 88 2.43 -14.50 -13.30
C ARG A 88 0.93 -14.29 -13.06
N PRO A 89 0.51 -13.10 -12.61
CA PRO A 89 -0.91 -12.79 -12.44
C PRO A 89 -1.61 -12.75 -13.81
N LEU A 90 -2.92 -13.04 -13.78
CA LEU A 90 -3.80 -13.02 -14.95
C LEU A 90 -4.97 -12.08 -14.69
N ILE A 91 -5.53 -11.53 -15.76
CA ILE A 91 -6.78 -10.76 -15.73
C ILE A 91 -7.89 -11.65 -16.29
N TYR A 92 -8.99 -11.81 -15.56
CA TYR A 92 -10.19 -12.46 -16.09
C TYR A 92 -11.11 -11.41 -16.72
N SER A 93 -11.35 -11.52 -18.03
CA SER A 93 -12.21 -10.58 -18.75
C SER A 93 -12.86 -11.22 -19.97
N GLY A 94 -14.17 -11.01 -20.11
CA GLY A 94 -14.94 -11.53 -21.24
C GLY A 94 -14.94 -13.06 -21.32
N GLY A 95 -15.06 -13.75 -20.19
CA GLY A 95 -15.17 -15.21 -20.14
C GLY A 95 -13.85 -15.98 -20.27
N ARG A 96 -12.69 -15.30 -20.27
CA ARG A 96 -11.37 -15.92 -20.44
C ARG A 96 -10.29 -15.21 -19.62
N LEU A 97 -9.19 -15.93 -19.38
CA LEU A 97 -7.99 -15.41 -18.71
C LEU A 97 -7.04 -14.77 -19.74
N HIS A 98 -6.48 -13.63 -19.37
CA HIS A 98 -5.50 -12.86 -20.15
C HIS A 98 -4.22 -12.70 -19.34
N ALA A 99 -3.08 -12.69 -20.03
CA ALA A 99 -1.82 -12.31 -19.40
C ALA A 99 -1.89 -10.85 -18.92
N MET A 100 -1.16 -10.55 -17.83
CA MET A 100 -1.04 -9.19 -17.33
C MET A 100 -0.44 -8.25 -18.41
N PRO A 101 -1.11 -7.15 -18.77
CA PRO A 101 -0.61 -6.15 -19.70
C PRO A 101 0.77 -5.62 -19.33
N GLN A 102 1.71 -5.66 -20.28
CA GLN A 102 3.03 -5.05 -20.14
C GLN A 102 3.04 -3.60 -20.68
N GLY A 103 3.99 -2.80 -20.20
CA GLY A 103 4.06 -1.38 -20.60
C GLY A 103 2.84 -0.59 -20.12
N THR A 104 2.33 -0.93 -18.94
CA THR A 104 1.23 -0.21 -18.31
C THR A 104 1.66 0.39 -16.99
N LEU A 105 1.04 1.52 -16.63
CA LEU A 105 1.17 2.14 -15.32
C LEU A 105 -0.16 1.93 -14.57
N GLN A 106 -0.19 1.01 -13.60
CA GLN A 106 -1.42 0.60 -12.91
C GLN A 106 -2.57 0.25 -13.87
N GLY A 107 -2.25 -0.44 -14.97
CA GLY A 107 -3.21 -0.86 -16.00
C GLY A 107 -3.48 0.19 -17.08
N ILE A 108 -2.97 1.42 -16.94
CA ILE A 108 -3.08 2.46 -17.96
C ILE A 108 -2.01 2.22 -19.04
N PRO A 109 -2.37 2.00 -20.31
CA PRO A 109 -1.41 1.62 -21.35
C PRO A 109 -0.52 2.78 -21.82
N ALA A 110 0.78 2.50 -22.02
CA ALA A 110 1.71 3.43 -22.67
C ALA A 110 1.66 3.38 -24.20
N GLN A 111 0.98 2.37 -24.77
CA GLN A 111 0.75 2.17 -26.19
C GLN A 111 -0.41 1.20 -26.41
N ALA A 112 -1.05 1.26 -27.58
CA ALA A 112 -2.23 0.43 -27.89
C ALA A 112 -1.95 -1.08 -27.70
N SER A 113 -0.81 -1.57 -28.16
CA SER A 113 -0.47 -3.00 -28.09
C SER A 113 -0.34 -3.55 -26.66
N SER A 114 -0.18 -2.69 -25.65
CA SER A 114 -0.15 -3.10 -24.23
C SER A 114 -1.43 -3.81 -23.79
N VAL A 115 -2.57 -3.48 -24.39
CA VAL A 115 -3.89 -4.05 -24.05
C VAL A 115 -4.51 -4.85 -25.19
N ALA A 116 -3.70 -5.22 -26.19
CA ALA A 116 -4.17 -6.05 -27.31
C ALA A 116 -4.73 -7.39 -26.79
N GLY A 117 -5.89 -7.78 -27.32
CA GLY A 117 -6.62 -8.99 -26.90
C GLY A 117 -7.52 -8.80 -25.68
N LEU A 118 -7.27 -7.78 -24.85
CA LEU A 118 -8.10 -7.41 -23.69
C LEU A 118 -9.23 -6.43 -24.08
N VAL A 119 -8.95 -5.55 -25.04
CA VAL A 119 -9.91 -4.60 -25.63
C VAL A 119 -10.09 -4.86 -27.12
N ASP A 120 -11.11 -4.24 -27.73
CA ASP A 120 -11.38 -4.35 -29.17
C ASP A 120 -10.52 -3.42 -30.04
N ASP A 121 -10.54 -3.66 -31.35
CA ASP A 121 -9.72 -2.92 -32.32
C ASP A 121 -10.06 -1.42 -32.36
N ALA A 122 -11.31 -1.06 -32.12
CA ALA A 122 -11.73 0.35 -32.04
C ALA A 122 -11.09 1.05 -30.84
N THR A 123 -10.99 0.36 -29.70
CA THR A 123 -10.30 0.85 -28.51
C THR A 123 -8.79 0.95 -28.76
N LEU A 124 -8.19 -0.03 -29.44
CA LEU A 124 -6.77 0.03 -29.83
C LEU A 124 -6.47 1.23 -30.73
N ALA A 125 -7.30 1.48 -31.74
CA ALA A 125 -7.19 2.65 -32.60
C ALA A 125 -7.33 3.96 -31.81
N ARG A 126 -8.31 4.03 -30.89
CA ARG A 126 -8.48 5.21 -30.02
C ARG A 126 -7.24 5.52 -29.18
N ILE A 127 -6.56 4.50 -28.65
CA ILE A 127 -5.30 4.68 -27.90
C ILE A 127 -4.18 5.16 -28.83
N ALA A 128 -4.06 4.56 -30.02
CA ALA A 128 -3.02 4.92 -30.99
C ALA A 128 -3.15 6.38 -31.46
N ASP A 129 -4.38 6.84 -31.68
CA ASP A 129 -4.69 8.20 -32.15
C ASP A 129 -4.75 9.23 -31.00
N GLU A 130 -4.63 8.81 -29.74
CA GLU A 130 -4.83 9.69 -28.58
C GLU A 130 -3.84 10.86 -28.54
N VAL A 131 -2.61 10.63 -28.98
CA VAL A 131 -1.54 11.65 -29.06
C VAL A 131 -1.88 12.82 -29.99
N ALA A 132 -2.77 12.61 -30.96
CA ALA A 132 -3.20 13.66 -31.90
C ALA A 132 -4.36 14.50 -31.36
N ARG A 133 -5.03 14.06 -30.28
CA ARG A 133 -6.15 14.80 -29.68
C ARG A 133 -5.62 15.73 -28.59
N PRO A 134 -5.97 17.03 -28.61
CA PRO A 134 -5.58 17.94 -27.53
C PRO A 134 -6.00 17.43 -26.14
N LEU A 135 -5.13 17.62 -25.16
CA LEU A 135 -5.42 17.37 -23.75
C LEU A 135 -5.47 18.72 -23.02
N SER A 136 -6.61 19.02 -22.39
CA SER A 136 -6.73 20.15 -21.48
C SER A 136 -6.46 19.66 -20.06
N TRP A 137 -5.37 20.14 -19.46
CA TRP A 137 -5.01 19.83 -18.08
C TRP A 137 -4.74 21.10 -17.30
N ARG A 138 -5.27 21.16 -16.08
CA ARG A 138 -4.95 22.22 -15.11
C ARG A 138 -4.02 21.61 -14.05
N PRO A 139 -2.82 22.16 -13.81
CA PRO A 139 -1.97 21.71 -12.73
C PRO A 139 -2.71 21.67 -11.40
N GLY A 140 -2.54 20.59 -10.64
CA GLY A 140 -3.30 20.37 -9.41
C GLY A 140 -4.69 19.75 -9.59
N ALA A 141 -5.18 19.57 -10.83
CA ALA A 141 -6.42 18.83 -11.07
C ALA A 141 -6.32 17.38 -10.56
N ASP A 142 -7.45 16.85 -10.11
CA ASP A 142 -7.55 15.50 -9.55
C ASP A 142 -8.89 14.84 -9.95
N PRO A 143 -9.14 14.61 -11.26
CA PRO A 143 -10.28 13.81 -11.67
C PRO A 143 -10.14 12.38 -11.17
N THR A 144 -11.24 11.64 -11.18
CA THR A 144 -11.17 10.19 -10.96
C THR A 144 -10.37 9.54 -12.07
N VAL A 145 -9.74 8.39 -11.78
CA VAL A 145 -8.98 7.66 -12.80
C VAL A 145 -9.88 7.25 -13.96
N ALA A 146 -11.12 6.83 -13.71
CA ALA A 146 -12.06 6.43 -14.74
C ALA A 146 -12.49 7.59 -15.65
N GLU A 147 -12.65 8.81 -15.13
CA GLU A 147 -12.99 9.98 -15.95
C GLU A 147 -11.87 10.27 -16.96
N LEU A 148 -10.63 10.37 -16.48
CA LEU A 148 -9.50 10.68 -17.35
C LEU A 148 -9.22 9.55 -18.35
N VAL A 149 -9.13 8.31 -17.87
CA VAL A 149 -8.83 7.16 -18.74
C VAL A 149 -10.00 6.85 -19.68
N GLY A 150 -11.24 7.00 -19.22
CA GLY A 150 -12.43 6.78 -20.05
C GLY A 150 -12.53 7.80 -21.18
N ASP A 151 -12.26 9.08 -20.92
CA ASP A 151 -12.20 10.11 -21.96
C ASP A 151 -11.08 9.83 -22.97
N ARG A 152 -9.88 9.51 -22.50
CA ARG A 152 -8.72 9.34 -23.38
C ARG A 152 -8.72 7.97 -24.05
N PHE A 153 -8.72 6.88 -23.31
CA PHE A 153 -8.55 5.53 -23.86
C PHE A 153 -9.84 4.72 -24.01
N GLY A 154 -10.96 5.19 -23.45
CA GLY A 154 -12.26 4.54 -23.59
C GLY A 154 -12.59 3.58 -22.44
N GLN A 155 -13.88 3.26 -22.31
CA GLN A 155 -14.42 2.52 -21.16
C GLN A 155 -13.93 1.07 -21.07
N GLN A 156 -13.54 0.45 -22.19
CA GLN A 156 -12.96 -0.90 -22.14
C GLN A 156 -11.62 -0.93 -21.41
N VAL A 157 -10.78 0.11 -21.55
CA VAL A 157 -9.51 0.20 -20.83
C VAL A 157 -9.76 0.37 -19.34
N VAL A 158 -10.73 1.20 -18.96
CA VAL A 158 -11.15 1.36 -17.55
C VAL A 158 -11.58 0.01 -16.99
N ALA A 159 -12.60 -0.61 -17.58
CA ALA A 159 -13.25 -1.79 -17.02
C ALA A 159 -12.39 -3.06 -17.06
N ARG A 160 -11.52 -3.21 -18.07
CA ARG A 160 -10.80 -4.47 -18.31
C ARG A 160 -9.34 -4.43 -17.91
N SER A 161 -8.73 -3.24 -17.77
CA SER A 161 -7.31 -3.09 -17.45
C SER A 161 -7.10 -2.31 -16.15
N VAL A 162 -7.66 -1.10 -16.05
CA VAL A 162 -7.34 -0.19 -14.92
C VAL A 162 -8.07 -0.59 -13.64
N ASP A 163 -9.38 -0.77 -13.70
CA ASP A 163 -10.22 -1.06 -12.53
C ASP A 163 -9.81 -2.38 -11.85
N PRO A 164 -9.55 -3.49 -12.57
CA PRO A 164 -9.07 -4.73 -11.93
C PRO A 164 -7.75 -4.55 -11.18
N LEU A 165 -6.82 -3.73 -11.69
CA LEU A 165 -5.53 -3.50 -11.04
C LEU A 165 -5.65 -2.58 -9.82
N LEU A 166 -6.47 -1.53 -9.91
CA LEU A 166 -6.73 -0.63 -8.78
C LEU A 166 -7.52 -1.33 -7.67
N ALA A 167 -8.54 -2.11 -8.02
CA ALA A 167 -9.32 -2.88 -7.07
C ALA A 167 -8.46 -3.89 -6.31
N GLY A 168 -7.49 -4.53 -6.99
CA GLY A 168 -6.56 -5.46 -6.35
C GLY A 168 -5.63 -4.83 -5.29
N VAL A 169 -5.39 -3.52 -5.35
CA VAL A 169 -4.49 -2.82 -4.40
C VAL A 169 -5.28 -2.08 -3.33
N TYR A 170 -6.36 -1.39 -3.71
CA TYR A 170 -7.07 -0.47 -2.84
C TYR A 170 -8.42 -0.98 -2.36
N ALA A 171 -8.89 -2.13 -2.87
CA ALA A 171 -10.28 -2.58 -2.73
C ALA A 171 -11.30 -1.48 -3.10
N GLY A 172 -10.92 -0.57 -4.00
CA GLY A 172 -11.71 0.57 -4.46
C GLY A 172 -11.95 0.53 -5.97
N SER A 173 -12.60 1.56 -6.51
CA SER A 173 -12.89 1.67 -7.93
C SER A 173 -12.17 2.87 -8.57
N ALA A 174 -11.76 2.69 -9.83
CA ALA A 174 -11.28 3.76 -10.71
C ALA A 174 -12.29 4.91 -10.82
N ALA A 175 -13.58 4.63 -10.62
CA ALA A 175 -14.66 5.62 -10.65
C ALA A 175 -14.74 6.52 -9.41
N THR A 176 -14.04 6.20 -8.33
CA THR A 176 -14.11 6.95 -7.06
C THR A 176 -12.75 7.43 -6.58
N ILE A 177 -11.66 6.78 -6.98
CA ILE A 177 -10.31 7.18 -6.57
C ILE A 177 -9.77 8.29 -7.47
N GLY A 178 -9.28 9.36 -6.84
CA GLY A 178 -8.61 10.47 -7.53
C GLY A 178 -7.26 10.04 -8.14
N LEU A 179 -6.91 10.62 -9.28
CA LEU A 179 -5.67 10.34 -10.01
C LEU A 179 -4.42 10.51 -9.13
N ARG A 180 -4.39 11.53 -8.26
CA ARG A 180 -3.23 11.85 -7.41
C ARG A 180 -3.02 10.82 -6.33
N ALA A 181 -4.09 10.21 -5.82
CA ALA A 181 -4.02 9.14 -4.84
C ALA A 181 -3.63 7.81 -5.51
N ALA A 182 -4.23 7.51 -6.67
CA ALA A 182 -4.06 6.23 -7.35
C ALA A 182 -2.73 6.11 -8.12
N VAL A 183 -2.35 7.16 -8.85
CA VAL A 183 -1.20 7.15 -9.77
C VAL A 183 -0.40 8.48 -9.66
N PRO A 184 0.23 8.77 -8.50
CA PRO A 184 0.94 10.04 -8.29
C PRO A 184 1.97 10.40 -9.39
N PRO A 185 2.79 9.46 -9.90
CA PRO A 185 3.74 9.77 -10.98
C PRO A 185 3.08 10.28 -12.26
N LEU A 186 1.88 9.76 -12.59
CA LEU A 186 1.12 10.18 -13.76
C LEU A 186 0.58 11.60 -13.57
N ALA A 187 0.01 11.90 -12.40
CA ALA A 187 -0.44 13.25 -12.08
C ALA A 187 0.72 14.26 -12.15
N ALA A 188 1.90 13.88 -11.66
CA ALA A 188 3.10 14.72 -11.73
C ALA A 188 3.57 14.96 -13.18
N ALA A 189 3.49 13.95 -14.06
CA ALA A 189 3.83 14.12 -15.48
C ALA A 189 2.85 15.06 -16.20
N LEU A 190 1.56 14.97 -15.89
CA LEU A 190 0.54 15.88 -16.41
C LEU A 190 0.75 17.32 -15.91
N ASP A 191 1.06 17.50 -14.63
CA ASP A 191 1.37 18.81 -14.06
C ASP A 191 2.60 19.47 -14.69
N ARG A 192 3.56 18.67 -15.17
CA ARG A 192 4.72 19.15 -15.94
C ARG A 192 4.41 19.49 -17.41
N GLY A 193 3.15 19.35 -17.84
CA GLY A 193 2.71 19.75 -19.17
C GLY A 193 2.81 18.65 -20.23
N ALA A 194 2.68 17.37 -19.84
CA ALA A 194 2.52 16.30 -20.80
C ALA A 194 1.37 16.61 -21.79
N ARG A 195 1.63 16.41 -23.08
CA ARG A 195 0.72 16.84 -24.17
C ARG A 195 -0.45 15.88 -24.41
N SER A 196 -0.33 14.66 -23.90
CA SER A 196 -1.28 13.57 -24.05
C SER A 196 -1.20 12.65 -22.84
N LEU A 197 -2.23 11.83 -22.62
CA LEU A 197 -2.20 10.81 -21.57
C LEU A 197 -1.14 9.75 -21.87
N THR A 198 -0.98 9.39 -23.15
CA THR A 198 0.04 8.44 -23.60
C THR A 198 1.46 8.91 -23.25
N ASP A 199 1.78 10.18 -23.53
CA ASP A 199 3.10 10.75 -23.20
C ASP A 199 3.31 10.78 -21.68
N ALA A 200 2.28 11.15 -20.91
CA ALA A 200 2.36 11.20 -19.45
C ALA A 200 2.60 9.81 -18.84
N VAL A 201 1.95 8.77 -19.38
CA VAL A 201 2.16 7.38 -18.93
C VAL A 201 3.57 6.91 -19.28
N ARG A 202 4.08 7.20 -20.49
CA ARG A 202 5.44 6.84 -20.91
C ARG A 202 6.51 7.47 -20.02
N ASP A 203 6.35 8.74 -19.68
CA ASP A 203 7.25 9.46 -18.77
C ASP A 203 7.21 8.89 -17.35
N ALA A 204 6.04 8.44 -16.90
CA ALA A 204 5.82 7.92 -15.56
C ALA A 204 6.07 6.41 -15.41
N LEU A 205 6.39 5.69 -16.49
CA LEU A 205 6.65 4.25 -16.43
C LEU A 205 7.89 3.96 -15.56
N PRO A 206 7.79 3.06 -14.57
CA PRO A 206 8.95 2.66 -13.81
C PRO A 206 9.92 1.86 -14.69
N PRO A 207 11.23 1.89 -14.40
CA PRO A 207 12.18 1.04 -15.07
C PRO A 207 11.82 -0.44 -14.84
N PRO A 208 12.21 -1.34 -15.77
CA PRO A 208 12.01 -2.77 -15.59
C PRO A 208 12.62 -3.24 -14.25
N VAL A 209 11.82 -3.94 -13.46
CA VAL A 209 12.27 -4.47 -12.17
C VAL A 209 12.88 -5.86 -12.41
N THR A 210 14.09 -6.08 -11.92
CA THR A 210 14.71 -7.41 -11.83
C THR A 210 14.36 -8.02 -10.47
N GLY A 211 14.01 -9.30 -10.45
CA GLY A 211 13.61 -10.01 -9.23
C GLY A 211 12.11 -9.90 -8.90
N SER A 212 11.77 -10.24 -7.66
CA SER A 212 10.38 -10.29 -7.21
C SER A 212 9.81 -8.89 -6.96
N VAL A 213 8.65 -8.58 -7.53
CA VAL A 213 7.96 -7.29 -7.27
C VAL A 213 7.49 -7.20 -5.82
N PHE A 214 7.06 -8.34 -5.28
CA PHE A 214 6.55 -8.49 -3.93
C PHE A 214 7.52 -9.32 -3.07
N GLY A 215 7.61 -8.98 -1.80
CA GLY A 215 8.27 -9.77 -0.77
C GLY A 215 7.27 -10.18 0.29
N ALA A 216 7.57 -11.28 0.99
CA ALA A 216 6.85 -11.74 2.17
C ALA A 216 7.84 -12.16 3.25
N VAL A 217 7.33 -12.50 4.43
CA VAL A 217 8.14 -12.98 5.56
C VAL A 217 7.91 -14.48 5.71
N ASP A 218 8.98 -15.27 5.71
CA ASP A 218 8.90 -16.70 6.04
C ASP A 218 8.31 -16.86 7.45
N GLY A 219 7.23 -17.64 7.57
CA GLY A 219 6.42 -17.75 8.80
C GLY A 219 5.31 -16.71 8.97
N GLY A 220 5.12 -15.82 7.99
CA GLY A 220 4.07 -14.79 7.97
C GLY A 220 4.42 -13.53 8.77
N TYR A 221 3.55 -12.53 8.70
CA TYR A 221 3.76 -11.25 9.38
C TYR A 221 3.82 -11.36 10.91
N GLY A 222 3.27 -12.42 11.50
CA GLY A 222 3.39 -12.72 12.93
C GLY A 222 4.84 -12.73 13.42
N VAL A 223 5.80 -13.16 12.58
CA VAL A 223 7.24 -13.13 12.88
C VAL A 223 7.74 -11.70 13.06
N LEU A 224 7.37 -10.79 12.15
CA LEU A 224 7.74 -9.38 12.23
C LEU A 224 7.10 -8.70 13.45
N LEU A 225 5.82 -8.96 13.69
CA LEU A 225 5.06 -8.37 14.79
C LEU A 225 5.62 -8.78 16.15
N GLU A 226 5.96 -10.06 16.32
CA GLU A 226 6.57 -10.56 17.56
C GLU A 226 7.96 -9.96 17.77
N ALA A 227 8.78 -9.87 16.72
CA ALA A 227 10.08 -9.23 16.80
C ALA A 227 9.97 -7.75 17.19
N LEU A 228 9.03 -6.99 16.62
CA LEU A 228 8.77 -5.60 17.00
C LEU A 228 8.33 -5.48 18.45
N ARG A 229 7.35 -6.27 18.88
CA ARG A 229 6.85 -6.29 20.26
C ARG A 229 7.99 -6.56 21.24
N ARG A 230 8.82 -7.57 20.96
CA ARG A 230 9.97 -7.95 21.79
C ARG A 230 11.02 -6.84 21.86
N HIS A 231 11.41 -6.25 20.73
CA HIS A 231 12.45 -5.22 20.69
C HIS A 231 11.96 -3.87 21.23
N ALA A 232 10.67 -3.55 21.08
CA ALA A 232 10.09 -2.35 21.67
C ALA A 232 9.99 -2.47 23.21
N GLY A 233 9.74 -3.67 23.73
CA GLY A 233 9.59 -3.91 25.16
C GLY A 233 8.44 -3.08 25.75
N VAL A 234 7.29 -3.11 25.07
CA VAL A 234 6.10 -2.34 25.46
C VAL A 234 5.38 -3.00 26.63
N HIS A 235 4.78 -2.17 27.49
CA HIS A 235 3.67 -2.59 28.33
C HIS A 235 2.39 -2.49 27.49
N TRP A 236 1.74 -3.60 27.20
CA TRP A 236 0.46 -3.59 26.48
C TRP A 236 -0.69 -3.47 27.47
N ALA A 237 -1.40 -2.35 27.40
CA ALA A 237 -2.68 -2.13 28.06
C ALA A 237 -3.80 -2.49 27.08
N GLN A 238 -4.55 -3.55 27.39
CA GLN A 238 -5.61 -4.06 26.53
C GLN A 238 -6.93 -3.30 26.75
N VAL A 239 -6.89 -2.00 26.50
CA VAL A 239 -7.98 -1.05 26.72
C VAL A 239 -8.07 -0.09 25.53
N ALA A 240 -9.25 0.50 25.30
CA ALA A 240 -9.42 1.54 24.30
C ALA A 240 -9.15 2.91 24.93
N VAL A 241 -8.42 3.78 24.23
CA VAL A 241 -8.26 5.18 24.67
C VAL A 241 -9.44 5.99 24.16
N GLU A 242 -10.21 6.57 25.07
CA GLU A 242 -11.37 7.40 24.73
C GLU A 242 -11.02 8.89 24.66
N ARG A 243 -10.08 9.35 25.49
CA ARG A 243 -9.67 10.76 25.54
C ARG A 243 -8.18 10.94 25.74
N VAL A 244 -7.68 12.03 25.15
CA VAL A 244 -6.31 12.52 25.29
C VAL A 244 -6.39 13.97 25.76
N GLU A 245 -5.89 14.25 26.96
CA GLU A 245 -5.94 15.58 27.58
C GLU A 245 -4.52 16.11 27.78
N ARG A 246 -4.28 17.38 27.43
CA ARG A 246 -3.01 18.04 27.78
C ARG A 246 -3.06 18.53 29.22
N THR A 247 -2.02 18.22 29.99
CA THR A 247 -1.86 18.69 31.36
C THR A 247 -0.63 19.59 31.48
N ALA A 248 -0.46 20.25 32.62
CA ALA A 248 0.74 21.07 32.88
C ALA A 248 2.04 20.26 32.84
N GLY A 249 1.97 18.93 33.05
CA GLY A 249 3.12 18.03 33.09
C GLY A 249 3.29 17.13 31.85
N GLY A 250 2.39 17.20 30.86
CA GLY A 250 2.45 16.33 29.68
C GLY A 250 1.07 16.04 29.08
N VAL A 251 0.78 14.75 28.90
CA VAL A 251 -0.48 14.24 28.32
C VAL A 251 -1.04 13.21 29.28
N GLU A 252 -2.33 13.27 29.56
CA GLU A 252 -3.05 12.23 30.30
C GLU A 252 -4.03 11.53 29.35
N LEU A 253 -4.15 10.21 29.47
CA LEU A 253 -5.11 9.40 28.72
C LEU A 253 -6.20 8.88 29.64
N LEU A 254 -7.44 8.87 29.16
CA LEU A 254 -8.57 8.18 29.78
C LEU A 254 -8.92 6.96 28.92
N ASP A 255 -8.96 5.78 29.53
CA ASP A 255 -9.40 4.56 28.87
C ASP A 255 -10.90 4.27 29.05
N ASP A 256 -11.39 3.27 28.33
CA ASP A 256 -12.78 2.79 28.34
C ASP A 256 -13.20 2.07 29.63
N GLU A 257 -12.26 1.81 30.54
CA GLU A 257 -12.53 1.32 31.89
C GLU A 257 -12.56 2.46 32.93
N GLY A 258 -12.27 3.69 32.51
CA GLY A 258 -12.23 4.88 33.37
C GLY A 258 -10.91 5.10 34.10
N ASN A 259 -9.86 4.36 33.77
CA ASN A 259 -8.52 4.58 34.33
C ASN A 259 -7.84 5.77 33.67
N ARG A 260 -7.02 6.49 34.45
CA ARG A 260 -6.19 7.61 33.97
C ARG A 260 -4.73 7.21 33.89
N TRP A 261 -4.10 7.52 32.76
CA TRP A 261 -2.71 7.17 32.48
C TRP A 261 -1.88 8.45 32.25
N PRO A 262 -0.80 8.66 33.02
CA PRO A 262 0.08 9.82 32.89
C PRO A 262 1.11 9.72 31.76
#